data_AF-D7LEH9-F1
#
_entry.id   AF-D7LEH9-F1
#
_cell.length_a   1.000
_cell.length_b   1.000
_cell.length_c   1.000
_cell.angle_alpha   90.00
_cell.angle_beta   90.00
_cell.angle_gamma   90.00
#
_symmetry.space_group_name_H-M   'P 1'
#
loop_
_entity.id
_entity.type
_entity.pdbx_description
1 polymer ?
#
loop_
_entity_poly.entity_id
_entity_poly.type
_entity_poly.pdbx_seq_one_letter_code
_entity_poly.pdbx_strand_id
1 'polypeptide(L)'
;MYDVMLDEANLWFHEHEPPLRKRKLEAPPSPVEDVYFSDEEDMNPEEQEKYRLQVVESCGFDVDLFIHTFNGIIPSGCTPYDTLFAKAGLHCYNLEKGKKLQFKSVLKVNAEIGSLYNSYSTSEVMDPVNNSLHTFQTLVTDAGKMNKARLILVTKICRLKPQVPGMGDANVFWNFDAIDGFYKGDMPDWPLNDEFTKGDKLLQFYEVKESEFRDNEWISLYAEAALFSEWHSDMSVYTPFEMKKVVVQTKEDVESSMKLKSSNAIFYMSFKVGEGPDCRGIVRKTSDGRTGHMCLEARCWIDK
;
A
#
# COMPACT_ATOMS: atom_id res chain seq x y z
N MET A 1 17.95 -10.98 -4.10
CA MET A 1 16.72 -10.20 -3.85
C MET A 1 15.50 -11.13 -3.81
N TYR A 2 15.43 -12.12 -4.73
CA TYR A 2 14.43 -13.19 -4.72
C TYR A 2 14.17 -13.82 -3.34
N ASP A 3 15.21 -14.33 -2.67
CA ASP A 3 15.08 -15.00 -1.36
C ASP A 3 14.44 -14.07 -0.30
N VAL A 4 14.80 -12.79 -0.31
CA VAL A 4 14.28 -11.78 0.64
C VAL A 4 12.80 -11.50 0.41
N MET A 5 12.37 -11.35 -0.84
CA MET A 5 10.95 -11.14 -1.16
C MET A 5 10.13 -12.41 -0.90
N LEU A 6 10.69 -13.59 -1.14
CA LEU A 6 10.04 -14.86 -0.85
C LEU A 6 9.88 -15.07 0.66
N ASP A 7 10.94 -14.80 1.44
CA ASP A 7 10.88 -14.82 2.90
C ASP A 7 9.83 -13.85 3.42
N GLU A 8 9.76 -12.64 2.86
CA GLU A 8 8.72 -11.68 3.22
C GLU A 8 7.32 -12.18 2.83
N ALA A 9 7.13 -12.72 1.63
CA ALA A 9 5.85 -13.29 1.22
C ALA A 9 5.42 -14.41 2.17
N ASN A 10 6.36 -15.26 2.62
CA ASN A 10 6.07 -16.31 3.58
C ASN A 10 5.53 -15.74 4.90
N LEU A 11 6.05 -14.59 5.36
CA LEU A 11 5.51 -13.89 6.54
C LEU A 11 4.03 -13.53 6.40
N TRP A 12 3.59 -13.16 5.19
CA TRP A 12 2.19 -12.85 4.88
C TRP A 12 1.32 -14.09 4.66
N PHE A 13 1.88 -15.20 4.18
CA PHE A 13 1.09 -16.36 3.75
C PHE A 13 1.22 -17.61 4.65
N HIS A 14 1.69 -17.46 5.89
CA HIS A 14 2.02 -18.56 6.82
C HIS A 14 0.91 -19.58 7.17
N GLU A 15 -0.28 -19.55 6.58
CA GLU A 15 -1.34 -20.53 6.84
C GLU A 15 -1.73 -21.46 5.69
N HIS A 16 -1.12 -21.35 4.49
CA HIS A 16 -1.51 -22.22 3.37
C HIS A 16 -0.31 -22.79 2.59
N GLU A 17 0.33 -23.83 3.13
CA GLU A 17 1.04 -24.80 2.28
C GLU A 17 0.09 -25.93 1.84
N PRO A 18 -0.41 -25.94 0.59
CA PRO A 18 -0.75 -27.18 -0.09
C PRO A 18 0.50 -27.77 -0.76
N PRO A 19 0.64 -29.11 -0.80
CA PRO A 19 1.87 -29.75 -1.26
C PRO A 19 2.13 -29.47 -2.74
N LEU A 20 3.37 -29.09 -3.06
CA LEU A 20 3.89 -28.94 -4.42
C LEU A 20 3.62 -30.20 -5.25
N ARG A 21 2.54 -30.20 -6.04
CA ARG A 21 2.32 -31.20 -7.08
C ARG A 21 3.25 -30.87 -8.24
N LYS A 22 4.39 -31.58 -8.30
CA LYS A 22 5.20 -31.70 -9.51
C LYS A 22 4.33 -32.27 -10.63
N ARG A 23 3.78 -31.42 -11.49
CA ARG A 23 3.23 -31.84 -12.78
C ARG A 23 4.37 -31.78 -13.81
N LYS A 24 4.82 -32.95 -14.26
CA LYS A 24 5.54 -33.10 -15.53
C LYS A 24 4.58 -32.65 -16.63
N LEU A 25 4.96 -31.63 -17.39
CA LEU A 25 4.32 -31.26 -18.66
C LEU A 25 5.29 -31.61 -19.78
N GLU A 26 4.91 -32.57 -20.63
CA GLU A 26 5.46 -32.69 -21.98
C GLU A 26 4.78 -31.64 -22.86
N ALA A 27 5.55 -30.86 -23.62
CA ALA A 27 5.05 -29.82 -24.52
C ALA A 27 5.00 -30.34 -25.98
N PRO A 28 3.94 -30.06 -26.75
CA PRO A 28 3.98 -30.16 -28.21
C PRO A 28 4.58 -28.89 -28.84
N PRO A 29 5.20 -28.97 -30.04
CA PRO A 29 5.91 -27.84 -30.62
C PRO A 29 4.97 -26.90 -31.37
N SER A 30 5.13 -25.60 -31.14
CA SER A 30 4.57 -24.52 -31.96
C SER A 30 5.59 -23.39 -32.02
N PRO A 31 5.88 -22.80 -33.19
CA PRO A 31 6.92 -21.80 -33.35
C PRO A 31 6.36 -20.43 -32.95
N VAL A 32 6.69 -19.99 -31.74
CA VAL A 32 6.67 -18.58 -31.38
C VAL A 32 8.14 -18.21 -31.21
N GLU A 33 8.59 -17.12 -31.82
CA GLU A 33 9.96 -16.63 -31.68
C GLU A 33 10.27 -16.47 -30.19
N ASP A 34 11.08 -17.39 -29.66
CA ASP A 34 11.55 -17.37 -28.29
C ASP A 34 12.45 -16.14 -28.12
N VAL A 35 11.96 -15.15 -27.38
CA VAL A 35 12.83 -14.11 -26.80
C VAL A 35 13.66 -14.83 -25.75
N TYR A 36 14.87 -15.27 -26.13
CA TYR A 36 15.80 -15.94 -25.24
C TYR A 36 16.15 -15.01 -24.08
N PHE A 37 15.61 -15.30 -22.90
CA PHE A 37 16.10 -14.73 -21.65
C PHE A 37 17.47 -15.36 -21.37
N SER A 38 18.52 -14.54 -21.39
CA SER A 38 19.89 -14.96 -21.08
C SER A 38 19.95 -15.45 -19.64
N ASP A 39 20.49 -16.65 -19.42
CA ASP A 39 20.77 -17.18 -18.08
C ASP A 39 21.73 -16.22 -17.34
N GLU A 40 21.56 -16.06 -16.03
CA GLU A 40 22.38 -15.14 -15.21
C GLU A 40 23.89 -15.40 -15.33
N GLU A 41 24.28 -16.61 -15.73
CA GLU A 41 25.68 -17.04 -15.96
C GLU A 41 26.33 -16.40 -17.20
N ASP A 42 25.55 -15.83 -18.13
CA ASP A 42 26.04 -15.17 -19.35
C ASP A 42 26.12 -13.63 -19.23
N MET A 43 25.81 -13.06 -18.06
CA MET A 43 25.77 -11.61 -17.86
C MET A 43 27.15 -10.99 -17.63
N ASN A 44 27.36 -9.77 -18.16
CA ASN A 44 28.57 -9.00 -17.93
C ASN A 44 28.70 -8.60 -16.45
N PRO A 45 29.78 -9.02 -15.74
CA PRO A 45 29.97 -8.69 -14.33
C PRO A 45 30.00 -7.19 -14.03
N GLU A 46 30.49 -6.36 -14.96
CA GLU A 46 30.55 -4.90 -14.80
C GLU A 46 29.15 -4.28 -14.77
N GLU A 47 28.24 -4.75 -15.62
CA GLU A 47 26.86 -4.26 -15.68
C GLU A 47 26.06 -4.71 -14.45
N GLN A 48 26.30 -5.93 -13.98
CA GLN A 48 25.71 -6.45 -12.74
C GLN A 48 26.15 -5.64 -11.52
N GLU A 49 27.44 -5.31 -11.42
CA GLU A 49 27.96 -4.47 -10.34
C GLU A 49 27.41 -3.04 -10.42
N LYS A 50 27.30 -2.47 -11.63
CA LYS A 50 26.65 -1.16 -11.84
C LYS A 50 25.21 -1.17 -11.35
N TYR A 51 24.43 -2.19 -11.72
CA TYR A 51 23.05 -2.34 -11.25
C TYR A 51 22.99 -2.47 -9.71
N ARG A 52 23.84 -3.33 -9.12
CA ARG A 52 23.91 -3.52 -7.67
C ARG A 52 24.20 -2.21 -6.93
N LEU A 53 25.14 -1.40 -7.44
CA LEU A 53 25.44 -0.08 -6.90
C LEU A 53 24.25 0.87 -7.00
N GLN A 54 23.57 0.93 -8.14
CA GLN A 54 22.36 1.75 -8.29
C GLN A 54 21.27 1.37 -7.29
N VAL A 55 20.99 0.07 -7.12
CA VAL A 55 20.01 -0.41 -6.15
C VAL A 55 20.39 0.00 -4.73
N VAL A 56 21.63 -0.22 -4.33
CA VAL A 56 22.12 0.06 -2.97
C VAL A 56 22.14 1.56 -2.67
N GLU A 57 22.74 2.36 -3.56
CA GLU A 57 22.91 3.80 -3.36
C GLU A 57 21.59 4.55 -3.42
N SER A 58 20.65 4.11 -4.26
CA SER A 58 19.35 4.77 -4.40
C SER A 58 18.25 4.16 -3.55
N CYS A 59 18.48 3.01 -2.91
CA CYS A 59 17.44 2.14 -2.34
C CYS A 59 16.39 1.70 -3.38
N GLY A 60 16.80 1.44 -4.62
CA GLY A 60 15.93 0.98 -5.72
C GLY A 60 15.18 2.09 -6.48
N PHE A 61 15.21 3.34 -6.00
CA PHE A 61 14.47 4.45 -6.61
C PHE A 61 15.12 5.03 -7.88
N ASP A 62 16.43 4.88 -8.04
CA ASP A 62 17.21 5.41 -9.16
C ASP A 62 18.03 4.25 -9.78
N VAL A 63 17.32 3.38 -10.51
CA VAL A 63 17.87 2.19 -11.19
C VAL A 63 17.54 2.26 -12.69
N ASP A 64 18.53 1.99 -13.55
CA ASP A 64 18.36 1.94 -15.01
C ASP A 64 17.71 0.62 -15.46
N LEU A 65 17.22 0.56 -16.70
CA LEU A 65 16.73 -0.70 -17.26
C LEU A 65 17.89 -1.71 -17.32
N PHE A 66 17.71 -2.81 -16.58
CA PHE A 66 18.63 -3.93 -16.56
C PHE A 66 17.80 -5.22 -16.71
N ILE A 67 18.08 -6.00 -17.75
CA ILE A 67 17.31 -7.21 -18.07
C ILE A 67 17.87 -8.37 -17.25
N HIS A 68 17.18 -8.71 -16.17
CA HIS A 68 17.42 -9.94 -15.40
C HIS A 68 16.56 -11.10 -15.92
N THR A 69 17.08 -12.32 -15.82
CA THR A 69 16.32 -13.55 -16.09
C THR A 69 15.16 -13.72 -15.10
N PHE A 70 15.34 -13.30 -13.83
CA PHE A 70 14.30 -13.30 -12.79
C PHE A 70 14.50 -12.16 -11.76
N ASN A 71 13.39 -11.57 -11.28
CA ASN A 71 13.29 -10.69 -10.09
C ASN A 71 14.37 -9.60 -9.91
N GLY A 72 14.34 -8.57 -10.75
CA GLY A 72 15.09 -7.32 -10.57
C GLY A 72 14.17 -6.10 -10.37
N ILE A 73 14.74 -5.01 -9.86
CA ILE A 73 14.10 -3.69 -9.84
C ILE A 73 14.31 -3.06 -11.21
N ILE A 74 13.22 -2.77 -11.92
CA ILE A 74 13.28 -2.16 -13.25
C ILE A 74 12.45 -0.87 -13.31
N PRO A 75 12.81 0.10 -14.16
CA PRO A 75 11.92 1.20 -14.48
C PRO A 75 10.57 0.69 -14.99
N SER A 76 9.50 1.26 -14.46
CA SER A 76 8.12 0.97 -14.86
C SER A 76 7.42 2.27 -15.30
N GLY A 77 6.40 2.11 -16.12
CA GLY A 77 5.46 3.19 -16.37
C GLY A 77 4.69 3.56 -15.09
N CYS A 78 4.23 4.81 -15.02
CA CYS A 78 3.33 5.23 -13.95
C CYS A 78 1.90 4.81 -14.26
N THR A 79 1.31 3.99 -13.39
CA THR A 79 -0.09 3.59 -13.49
C THR A 79 -0.95 4.31 -12.43
N PRO A 80 -2.30 4.30 -12.56
CA PRO A 80 -3.18 4.76 -11.48
C PRO A 80 -2.93 4.03 -10.15
N TYR A 81 -2.47 2.78 -10.21
CA TYR A 81 -2.11 1.97 -9.06
C TYR A 81 -0.87 2.51 -8.33
N ASP A 82 0.18 2.91 -9.06
CA ASP A 82 1.35 3.57 -8.47
C ASP A 82 1.01 4.91 -7.82
N THR A 83 0.01 5.61 -8.38
CA THR A 83 -0.49 6.86 -7.78
C THR A 83 -1.14 6.62 -6.42
N LEU A 84 -1.94 5.55 -6.28
CA LEU A 84 -2.50 5.14 -4.98
C LEU A 84 -1.38 4.83 -3.97
N PHE A 85 -0.33 4.15 -4.41
CA PHE A 85 0.81 3.76 -3.58
C PHE A 85 1.58 4.99 -3.11
N ALA A 86 1.84 5.92 -4.02
CA ALA A 86 2.49 7.18 -3.71
C ALA A 86 1.70 7.99 -2.68
N LYS A 87 0.36 8.07 -2.83
CA LYS A 87 -0.52 8.71 -1.84
C LYS A 87 -0.50 8.00 -0.49
N ALA A 88 -0.49 6.66 -0.47
CA ALA A 88 -0.41 5.87 0.77
C ALA A 88 0.90 6.13 1.53
N GLY A 89 2.03 6.17 0.83
CA GLY A 89 3.32 6.55 1.40
C GLY A 89 3.33 7.98 1.95
N LEU A 90 2.78 8.93 1.21
CA LEU A 90 2.68 10.32 1.66
C LEU A 90 1.80 10.44 2.91
N HIS A 91 0.70 9.69 2.96
CA HIS A 91 -0.17 9.63 4.14
C HIS A 91 0.55 9.09 5.36
N CYS A 92 1.31 7.99 5.22
CA CYS A 92 2.17 7.47 6.28
C CYS A 92 3.13 8.55 6.81
N TYR A 93 3.83 9.24 5.91
CA TYR A 93 4.77 10.30 6.28
C TYR A 93 4.09 11.48 6.99
N ASN A 94 2.95 11.93 6.48
CA ASN A 94 2.18 13.03 7.07
C ASN A 94 1.70 12.68 8.48
N LEU A 95 1.20 11.46 8.69
CA LEU A 95 0.81 10.98 10.02
C LEU A 95 2.01 10.94 10.98
N GLU A 96 3.12 10.32 10.57
CA GLU A 96 4.30 10.15 11.43
C GLU A 96 4.94 11.50 11.80
N LYS A 97 5.08 12.41 10.83
CA LYS A 97 5.76 13.70 11.02
C LYS A 97 4.82 14.84 11.43
N GLY A 98 3.51 14.59 11.55
CA GLY A 98 2.52 15.63 11.82
C GLY A 98 2.46 16.71 10.73
N LYS A 99 2.64 16.33 9.46
CA LYS A 99 2.67 17.21 8.30
C LYS A 99 1.36 17.14 7.51
N LYS A 100 1.16 18.11 6.61
CA LYS A 100 0.02 18.17 5.68
C LYS A 100 0.50 18.41 4.25
N LEU A 101 1.53 17.67 3.82
CA LEU A 101 2.03 17.75 2.46
C LEU A 101 0.96 17.26 1.48
N GLN A 102 0.80 17.97 0.37
CA GLN A 102 -0.18 17.67 -0.67
C GLN A 102 0.49 16.94 -1.82
N PHE A 103 -0.11 15.84 -2.26
CA PHE A 103 0.33 15.10 -3.44
C PHE A 103 0.12 15.94 -4.72
N LYS A 104 1.11 15.97 -5.62
CA LYS A 104 0.97 16.61 -6.94
C LYS A 104 0.98 15.59 -8.07
N SER A 105 2.05 14.83 -8.19
CA SER A 105 2.20 13.85 -9.28
C SER A 105 3.25 12.80 -8.93
N VAL A 106 3.14 11.63 -9.57
CA VAL A 106 4.25 10.68 -9.64
C VAL A 106 5.14 11.07 -10.81
N LEU A 107 6.45 11.22 -10.57
CA LEU A 107 7.44 11.59 -11.58
C LEU A 107 8.04 10.36 -12.25
N LYS A 108 8.29 9.31 -11.46
CA LYS A 108 8.80 8.03 -11.94
C LYS A 108 8.51 6.90 -10.96
N VAL A 109 8.54 5.68 -11.49
CA VAL A 109 8.35 4.44 -10.74
C VAL A 109 9.41 3.45 -11.18
N ASN A 110 10.06 2.82 -10.21
CA ASN A 110 10.72 1.55 -10.42
C ASN A 110 9.86 0.46 -9.75
N ALA A 111 9.77 -0.72 -10.34
CA ALA A 111 8.97 -1.82 -9.83
C ALA A 111 9.80 -3.09 -9.71
N GLU A 112 9.44 -3.91 -8.73
CA GLU A 112 9.99 -5.25 -8.56
C GLU A 112 8.80 -6.21 -8.46
N ILE A 113 8.78 -7.21 -9.32
CA ILE A 113 7.69 -8.18 -9.41
C ILE A 113 8.27 -9.56 -9.13
N GLY A 114 7.69 -10.23 -8.13
CA GLY A 114 8.08 -11.58 -7.74
C GLY A 114 6.94 -12.26 -6.99
N SER A 115 7.19 -12.69 -5.76
CA SER A 115 6.14 -13.21 -4.87
C SER A 115 5.18 -12.11 -4.39
N LEU A 116 5.65 -10.86 -4.36
CA LEU A 116 4.89 -9.65 -4.06
C LEU A 116 5.14 -8.61 -5.17
N TYR A 117 4.40 -7.50 -5.12
CA TYR A 117 4.65 -6.34 -5.97
C TYR A 117 5.21 -5.18 -5.15
N ASN A 118 6.41 -4.71 -5.46
CA ASN A 118 6.99 -3.51 -4.85
C ASN A 118 6.99 -2.35 -5.86
N SER A 119 6.49 -1.19 -5.44
CA SER A 119 6.59 0.08 -6.19
C SER A 119 7.50 1.05 -5.45
N TYR A 120 8.58 1.45 -6.11
CA TYR A 120 9.55 2.45 -5.70
C TYR A 120 9.24 3.75 -6.45
N SER A 121 8.33 4.55 -5.90
CA SER A 121 7.86 5.76 -6.57
C SER A 121 8.61 7.01 -6.10
N THR A 122 8.92 7.88 -7.05
CA THR A 122 9.37 9.25 -6.78
C THR A 122 8.28 10.21 -7.23
N SER A 123 7.83 11.06 -6.32
CA SER A 123 6.70 11.97 -6.52
C SER A 123 7.09 13.41 -6.22
N GLU A 124 6.32 14.33 -6.78
CA GLU A 124 6.32 15.73 -6.39
C GLU A 124 5.21 15.97 -5.36
N VAL A 125 5.56 16.64 -4.27
CA VAL A 125 4.63 17.03 -3.20
C VAL A 125 4.80 18.50 -2.89
N MET A 126 3.73 19.15 -2.45
CA MET A 126 3.71 20.56 -2.08
C MET A 126 3.53 20.70 -0.57
N ASP A 127 4.36 21.53 0.06
CA ASP A 127 4.08 22.00 1.41
C ASP A 127 3.17 23.24 1.32
N PRO A 128 1.92 23.17 1.80
CA PRO A 128 0.99 24.29 1.70
C PRO A 128 1.36 25.47 2.61
N VAL A 129 2.25 25.29 3.59
CA VAL A 129 2.65 26.35 4.53
C VAL A 129 3.48 27.43 3.85
N ASN A 130 4.36 27.03 2.93
CA ASN A 130 5.31 27.90 2.23
C ASN A 130 5.16 27.83 0.70
N ASN A 131 4.23 27.02 0.19
CA ASN A 131 3.99 26.77 -1.23
C ASN A 131 5.24 26.25 -1.97
N SER A 132 6.11 25.49 -1.29
CA SER A 132 7.30 24.89 -1.92
C SER A 132 7.06 23.46 -2.38
N LEU A 133 7.64 23.14 -3.53
CA LEU A 133 7.65 21.78 -4.07
C LEU A 133 8.84 21.01 -3.52
N HIS A 134 8.60 19.75 -3.19
CA HIS A 134 9.60 18.81 -2.70
C HIS A 134 9.50 17.49 -3.45
N THR A 135 10.64 16.82 -3.58
CA THR A 135 10.69 15.44 -4.06
C THR A 135 10.47 14.49 -2.90
N PHE A 136 9.49 13.61 -3.04
CA PHE A 136 9.15 12.57 -2.08
C PHE A 136 9.43 11.20 -2.68
N GLN A 137 9.96 10.28 -1.89
CA GLN A 137 10.23 8.90 -2.28
C GLN A 137 9.45 7.97 -1.37
N THR A 138 8.77 7.00 -1.97
CA THR A 138 8.11 5.94 -1.21
C THR A 138 8.22 4.55 -1.82
N LEU A 139 8.52 3.58 -0.96
CA LEU A 139 8.45 2.15 -1.25
C LEU A 139 7.18 1.61 -0.63
N VAL A 140 6.29 1.09 -1.47
CA VAL A 140 5.04 0.46 -1.05
C VAL A 140 4.93 -0.92 -1.70
N THR A 141 4.52 -1.90 -0.91
CA THR A 141 4.33 -3.28 -1.32
C THR A 141 2.85 -3.62 -1.37
N ASP A 142 2.40 -4.28 -2.43
CA ASP A 142 1.15 -5.05 -2.42
C ASP A 142 1.45 -6.45 -1.90
N ALA A 143 0.91 -6.75 -0.71
CA ALA A 143 1.02 -8.07 -0.10
C ALA A 143 -0.09 -9.04 -0.56
N GLY A 144 -0.90 -8.65 -1.55
CA GLY A 144 -1.94 -9.47 -2.15
C GLY A 144 -3.24 -9.49 -1.33
N LYS A 145 -3.74 -10.70 -1.06
CA LYS A 145 -5.06 -10.93 -0.45
C LYS A 145 -4.93 -11.95 0.68
N MET A 146 -5.42 -11.59 1.87
CA MET A 146 -5.38 -12.44 3.06
C MET A 146 -6.53 -12.05 3.99
N ASN A 147 -7.01 -12.95 4.85
CA ASN A 147 -7.91 -12.59 5.97
C ASN A 147 -9.14 -11.78 5.52
N LYS A 148 -9.79 -12.18 4.42
CA LYS A 148 -10.88 -11.46 3.72
C LYS A 148 -10.51 -10.09 3.12
N ALA A 149 -9.34 -9.51 3.41
CA ALA A 149 -8.85 -8.32 2.71
C ALA A 149 -8.60 -8.64 1.23
N ARG A 150 -9.01 -7.72 0.36
CA ARG A 150 -8.85 -7.84 -1.11
C ARG A 150 -7.72 -6.98 -1.66
N LEU A 151 -7.12 -6.14 -0.81
CA LEU A 151 -5.94 -5.34 -1.06
C LEU A 151 -5.18 -5.17 0.26
N ILE A 152 -3.86 -5.34 0.25
CA ILE A 152 -3.00 -5.11 1.41
C ILE A 152 -1.82 -4.25 0.96
N LEU A 153 -1.84 -2.96 1.31
CA LEU A 153 -0.76 -2.02 0.99
C LEU A 153 0.14 -1.83 2.20
N VAL A 154 1.44 -2.03 2.03
CA VAL A 154 2.43 -1.90 3.11
C VAL A 154 3.46 -0.86 2.71
N THR A 155 3.48 0.27 3.39
CA THR A 155 4.54 1.27 3.21
C THR A 155 5.79 0.85 3.98
N LYS A 156 6.97 1.03 3.39
CA LYS A 156 8.25 0.62 3.98
C LYS A 156 9.27 1.73 4.06
N ILE A 157 9.26 2.62 3.06
CA ILE A 157 10.12 3.80 3.02
C ILE A 157 9.22 4.96 2.66
N CYS A 158 9.25 6.06 3.42
CA CYS A 158 8.50 7.28 3.14
C CYS A 158 9.36 8.49 3.54
N ARG A 159 9.93 9.24 2.58
CA ARG A 159 10.88 10.32 2.89
C ARG A 159 10.91 11.45 1.87
N LEU A 160 11.32 12.65 2.32
CA LEU A 160 11.68 13.77 1.44
C LEU A 160 13.16 13.70 1.05
N LYS A 161 13.49 13.98 -0.22
CA LYS A 161 14.88 14.29 -0.61
C LYS A 161 15.30 15.64 0.01
N PRO A 162 16.58 15.85 0.39
CA PRO A 162 17.74 15.02 0.11
C PRO A 162 18.14 14.11 1.28
N GLN A 163 17.21 13.67 2.15
CA GLN A 163 17.57 12.74 3.23
C GLN A 163 18.41 11.60 2.65
N VAL A 164 19.68 11.57 3.03
CA VAL A 164 20.67 10.64 2.49
C VAL A 164 20.11 9.24 2.73
N PRO A 165 20.16 8.33 1.74
CA PRO A 165 19.78 6.95 1.96
C PRO A 165 20.65 6.37 3.08
N GLY A 166 20.09 6.33 4.29
CA GLY A 166 20.69 5.64 5.41
C GLY A 166 20.50 4.15 5.18
N MET A 167 21.57 3.47 4.77
CA MET A 167 21.62 2.00 4.67
C MET A 167 21.25 1.30 6.01
N GLY A 168 21.21 2.03 7.13
CA GLY A 168 21.02 1.48 8.48
C GLY A 168 19.64 1.61 9.13
N ASP A 169 18.70 2.39 8.59
CA ASP A 169 17.49 2.79 9.36
C ASP A 169 16.14 2.30 8.82
N ALA A 170 16.08 1.69 7.63
CA ALA A 170 14.83 1.15 7.09
C ALA A 170 14.83 -0.37 7.21
N ASN A 171 14.47 -0.89 8.39
CA ASN A 171 14.12 -2.30 8.48
C ASN A 171 12.78 -2.51 7.76
N VAL A 172 12.85 -2.83 6.46
CA VAL A 172 11.70 -2.97 5.57
C VAL A 172 10.76 -4.13 5.91
N PHE A 173 11.19 -5.04 6.79
CA PHE A 173 10.35 -6.16 7.22
C PHE A 173 9.30 -5.68 8.21
N TRP A 174 8.07 -6.10 7.95
CA TRP A 174 6.93 -5.80 8.81
C TRP A 174 7.04 -6.58 10.14
N ASN A 175 6.90 -5.89 11.27
CA ASN A 175 6.87 -6.55 12.58
C ASN A 175 5.42 -6.87 12.99
N PHE A 176 4.96 -8.07 12.65
CA PHE A 176 3.62 -8.54 13.01
C PHE A 176 3.39 -8.59 14.53
N ASP A 177 4.42 -8.85 15.34
CA ASP A 177 4.27 -8.98 16.80
C ASP A 177 3.99 -7.65 17.50
N ALA A 178 4.32 -6.52 16.87
CA ALA A 178 4.05 -5.19 17.42
C ALA A 178 2.56 -4.79 17.39
N ILE A 179 1.74 -5.49 16.59
CA ILE A 179 0.34 -5.15 16.40
C ILE A 179 -0.53 -5.89 17.43
N ASP A 180 -1.48 -5.17 18.03
CA ASP A 180 -2.43 -5.78 18.96
C ASP A 180 -3.35 -6.81 18.25
N GLY A 181 -3.67 -7.90 18.95
CA GLY A 181 -4.55 -8.96 18.43
C GLY A 181 -5.92 -8.46 17.93
N PHE A 182 -6.42 -7.34 18.46
CA PHE A 182 -7.66 -6.72 17.99
C PHE A 182 -7.61 -6.28 16.52
N TYR A 183 -6.43 -5.87 16.04
CA TYR A 183 -6.23 -5.39 14.67
C TYR A 183 -5.62 -6.48 13.76
N LYS A 184 -5.71 -7.76 14.15
CA LYS A 184 -5.19 -8.91 13.41
C LYS A 184 -6.31 -9.82 12.91
N GLY A 185 -5.96 -10.72 11.99
CA GLY A 185 -6.86 -11.74 11.46
C GLY A 185 -7.90 -11.17 10.49
N ASP A 186 -8.98 -11.93 10.30
CA ASP A 186 -10.05 -11.61 9.35
C ASP A 186 -10.52 -10.15 9.44
N MET A 187 -10.64 -9.49 8.29
CA MET A 187 -11.34 -8.21 8.17
C MET A 187 -12.75 -8.35 8.75
N PRO A 188 -13.20 -7.39 9.57
CA PRO A 188 -14.52 -7.47 10.18
C PRO A 188 -15.58 -7.41 9.09
N ASP A 189 -16.74 -8.01 9.38
CA ASP A 189 -17.89 -7.87 8.52
C ASP A 189 -18.53 -6.47 8.71
N TRP A 190 -19.33 -6.05 7.73
CA TRP A 190 -20.03 -4.77 7.84
C TRP A 190 -21.04 -4.84 8.99
N PRO A 191 -20.95 -3.96 9.99
CA PRO A 191 -21.81 -4.02 11.17
C PRO A 191 -23.26 -3.71 10.81
N LEU A 192 -24.18 -4.25 11.59
CA LEU A 192 -25.60 -3.91 11.46
C LEU A 192 -25.82 -2.46 11.92
N ASN A 193 -26.74 -1.73 11.29
CA ASN A 193 -26.94 -0.28 11.55
C ASN A 193 -27.07 0.10 13.04
N ASP A 194 -27.59 -0.81 13.88
CA ASP A 194 -27.79 -0.62 15.31
C ASP A 194 -26.53 -0.90 16.17
N GLU A 195 -25.52 -1.59 15.64
CA GLU A 195 -24.30 -1.98 16.39
C GLU A 195 -23.35 -0.81 16.59
N PHE A 196 -23.38 0.20 15.72
CA PHE A 196 -22.65 1.46 15.92
C PHE A 196 -23.18 2.29 17.09
N THR A 197 -24.39 2.00 17.58
CA THR A 197 -25.14 2.88 18.50
C THR A 197 -25.64 2.20 19.78
N LYS A 198 -25.29 0.92 20.01
CA LYS A 198 -25.75 0.16 21.20
C LYS A 198 -24.63 -0.63 21.89
N GLY A 199 -24.66 -0.59 23.22
CA GLY A 199 -23.88 -1.48 24.12
C GLY A 199 -22.54 -0.91 24.61
N ASP A 200 -21.81 -1.72 25.38
CA ASP A 200 -20.54 -1.34 26.03
C ASP A 200 -19.40 -1.01 25.05
N LYS A 201 -19.56 -1.35 23.77
CA LYS A 201 -18.61 -1.04 22.69
C LYS A 201 -18.77 0.36 22.10
N LEU A 202 -19.77 1.14 22.51
CA LEU A 202 -20.02 2.48 21.95
C LEU A 202 -18.80 3.41 22.05
N LEU A 203 -18.02 3.28 23.13
CA LEU A 203 -16.81 4.06 23.36
C LEU A 203 -15.70 3.78 22.33
N GLN A 204 -15.75 2.63 21.64
CA GLN A 204 -14.78 2.25 20.61
C GLN A 204 -15.09 2.89 19.25
N PHE A 205 -16.34 3.31 19.02
CA PHE A 205 -16.77 3.85 17.74
C PHE A 205 -16.86 5.38 17.75
N TYR A 206 -16.50 5.99 16.63
CA TYR A 206 -16.72 7.41 16.37
C TYR A 206 -17.22 7.63 14.95
N GLU A 207 -18.40 8.22 14.82
CA GLU A 207 -18.91 8.71 13.55
C GLU A 207 -18.31 10.08 13.24
N VAL A 208 -17.56 10.13 12.14
CA VAL A 208 -16.85 11.32 11.69
C VAL A 208 -17.85 12.36 11.20
N LYS A 209 -17.73 13.60 11.67
CA LYS A 209 -18.62 14.69 11.26
C LYS A 209 -18.25 15.14 9.85
N GLU A 210 -19.24 15.57 9.07
CA GLU A 210 -19.00 16.11 7.71
C GLU A 210 -18.01 17.28 7.70
N SER A 211 -17.99 18.10 8.76
CA SER A 211 -17.01 19.19 8.90
C SER A 211 -15.56 18.70 8.96
N GLU A 212 -15.32 17.50 9.48
CA GLU A 212 -13.99 16.92 9.63
C GLU A 212 -13.45 16.32 8.33
N PHE A 213 -14.29 16.09 7.31
CA PHE A 213 -13.83 15.60 6.01
C PHE A 213 -12.89 16.61 5.32
N ARG A 214 -13.14 17.92 5.49
CA ARG A 214 -12.28 18.97 4.93
C ARG A 214 -10.87 18.98 5.54
N ASP A 215 -10.77 18.71 6.84
CA ASP A 215 -9.49 18.68 7.55
C ASP A 215 -8.73 17.36 7.36
N ASN A 216 -9.41 16.33 6.86
CA ASN A 216 -8.94 14.97 6.70
C ASN A 216 -9.16 14.48 5.26
N GLU A 217 -8.63 15.21 4.27
CA GLU A 217 -8.74 14.86 2.85
C GLU A 217 -8.21 13.44 2.54
N TRP A 218 -7.32 12.91 3.39
CA TRP A 218 -6.84 11.53 3.33
C TRP A 218 -7.95 10.48 3.52
N ILE A 219 -9.12 10.83 4.05
CA ILE A 219 -10.26 9.90 4.12
C ILE A 219 -10.63 9.44 2.71
N SER A 220 -10.53 10.32 1.70
CA SER A 220 -10.74 9.93 0.30
C SER A 220 -9.76 8.86 -0.16
N LEU A 221 -8.51 8.85 0.32
CA LEU A 221 -7.53 7.80 0.02
C LEU A 221 -8.00 6.42 0.49
N TYR A 222 -8.73 6.34 1.61
CA TYR A 222 -9.25 5.05 2.09
C TYR A 222 -10.44 4.56 1.27
N ALA A 223 -11.26 5.49 0.75
CA ALA A 223 -12.25 5.14 -0.25
C ALA A 223 -11.59 4.67 -1.57
N GLU A 224 -10.51 5.33 -2.02
CA GLU A 224 -9.72 4.88 -3.18
C GLU A 224 -9.18 3.46 -2.96
N ALA A 225 -8.57 3.18 -1.81
CA ALA A 225 -8.01 1.87 -1.48
C ALA A 225 -9.10 0.78 -1.39
N ALA A 226 -10.24 1.09 -0.74
CA ALA A 226 -11.37 0.18 -0.69
C ALA A 226 -11.88 -0.12 -2.09
N LEU A 227 -12.14 0.89 -2.91
CA LEU A 227 -12.70 0.68 -4.24
C LEU A 227 -11.72 -0.02 -5.18
N PHE A 228 -10.42 0.28 -5.07
CA PHE A 228 -9.38 -0.43 -5.80
C PHE A 228 -9.35 -1.93 -5.48
N SER A 229 -9.65 -2.30 -4.22
CA SER A 229 -9.75 -3.71 -3.81
C SER A 229 -10.86 -4.50 -4.53
N GLU A 230 -11.80 -3.82 -5.20
CA GLU A 230 -12.87 -4.43 -6.00
C GLU A 230 -12.61 -4.39 -7.51
N TRP A 231 -12.18 -3.25 -8.06
CA TRP A 231 -12.14 -3.04 -9.51
C TRP A 231 -10.77 -3.21 -10.16
N HIS A 232 -9.67 -3.08 -9.41
CA HIS A 232 -8.30 -3.23 -9.92
C HIS A 232 -8.02 -2.43 -11.23
N SER A 233 -8.71 -1.31 -11.47
CA SER A 233 -8.69 -0.55 -12.73
C SER A 233 -8.42 0.95 -12.50
N ASP A 234 -8.36 1.73 -13.59
CA ASP A 234 -8.23 3.19 -13.48
C ASP A 234 -9.42 3.78 -12.70
N MET A 235 -9.08 4.43 -11.60
CA MET A 235 -10.03 5.00 -10.64
C MET A 235 -10.47 6.42 -11.01
N SER A 236 -9.85 7.03 -12.03
CA SER A 236 -10.12 8.42 -12.44
C SER A 236 -11.60 8.68 -12.74
N VAL A 237 -12.29 7.70 -13.34
CA VAL A 237 -13.73 7.75 -13.67
C VAL A 237 -14.64 7.75 -12.43
N TYR A 238 -14.12 7.28 -11.30
CA TYR A 238 -14.88 7.06 -10.06
C TYR A 238 -14.60 8.12 -8.99
N THR A 239 -13.75 9.11 -9.30
CA THR A 239 -13.43 10.25 -8.44
C THR A 239 -14.04 11.55 -9.00
N PRO A 240 -14.46 12.50 -8.14
CA PRO A 240 -14.38 12.49 -6.69
C PRO A 240 -15.49 11.65 -6.03
N PHE A 241 -15.24 11.21 -4.79
CA PHE A 241 -16.23 10.50 -3.97
C PHE A 241 -17.14 11.48 -3.24
N GLU A 242 -18.42 11.15 -3.16
CA GLU A 242 -19.35 11.75 -2.20
C GLU A 242 -19.35 10.87 -0.94
N MET A 243 -18.62 11.28 0.09
CA MET A 243 -18.54 10.55 1.35
C MET A 243 -19.84 10.70 2.13
N LYS A 244 -20.57 9.60 2.36
CA LYS A 244 -21.87 9.64 3.05
C LYS A 244 -21.74 9.43 4.55
N LYS A 245 -20.92 8.46 4.95
CA LYS A 245 -20.73 8.08 6.37
C LYS A 245 -19.37 7.45 6.54
N VAL A 246 -18.66 7.87 7.57
CA VAL A 246 -17.41 7.25 8.01
C VAL A 246 -17.50 7.01 9.51
N VAL A 247 -17.29 5.76 9.92
CA VAL A 247 -17.19 5.39 11.33
C VAL A 247 -15.80 4.80 11.56
N VAL A 248 -15.12 5.31 12.59
CA VAL A 248 -13.81 4.83 13.03
C VAL A 248 -14.00 3.96 14.26
N GLN A 249 -13.34 2.82 14.29
CA GLN A 249 -13.26 1.95 15.45
C GLN A 249 -11.81 1.84 15.93
N THR A 250 -11.60 2.07 17.23
CA THR A 250 -10.32 1.84 17.91
C THR A 250 -10.54 0.94 19.12
N LYS A 251 -9.55 0.12 19.45
CA LYS A 251 -9.51 -0.63 20.71
C LYS A 251 -9.38 0.32 21.90
N GLU A 252 -8.54 1.33 21.74
CA GLU A 252 -8.21 2.30 22.77
C GLU A 252 -9.38 3.26 23.00
N ASP A 253 -9.71 3.49 24.27
CA ASP A 253 -10.69 4.49 24.69
C ASP A 253 -10.04 5.88 24.71
N VAL A 254 -9.79 6.41 23.52
CA VAL A 254 -9.28 7.78 23.30
C VAL A 254 -10.42 8.73 22.95
N GLU A 255 -10.21 10.03 23.11
CA GLU A 255 -11.20 11.04 22.69
C GLU A 255 -11.61 10.81 21.22
N SER A 256 -12.89 10.97 20.92
CA SER A 256 -13.48 10.76 19.60
C SER A 256 -12.70 11.37 18.44
N SER A 257 -12.26 12.63 18.57
CA SER A 257 -11.47 13.35 17.55
C SER A 257 -10.06 12.75 17.35
N MET A 258 -9.51 12.09 18.38
CA MET A 258 -8.19 11.45 18.34
C MET A 258 -8.24 10.05 17.73
N LYS A 259 -9.42 9.40 17.68
CA LYS A 259 -9.58 8.10 16.99
C LYS A 259 -9.17 8.17 15.52
N LEU A 260 -9.49 9.27 14.82
CA LEU A 260 -9.06 9.52 13.44
C LEU A 260 -7.54 9.53 13.25
N LYS A 261 -6.80 9.97 14.28
CA LYS A 261 -5.33 10.11 14.27
C LYS A 261 -4.62 8.88 14.85
N SER A 262 -5.37 7.91 15.36
CA SER A 262 -4.79 6.73 16.01
C SER A 262 -3.96 5.92 15.02
N SER A 263 -2.80 5.41 15.45
CA SER A 263 -1.89 4.64 14.59
C SER A 263 -2.53 3.36 14.06
N ASN A 264 -3.39 2.74 14.87
CA ASN A 264 -4.19 1.58 14.52
C ASN A 264 -5.67 1.93 14.61
N ALA A 265 -6.45 1.61 13.57
CA ALA A 265 -7.89 1.88 13.53
C ALA A 265 -8.55 1.09 12.39
N ILE A 266 -9.86 0.83 12.54
CA ILE A 266 -10.70 0.26 11.48
C ILE A 266 -11.69 1.34 11.03
N PHE A 267 -11.79 1.54 9.73
CA PHE A 267 -12.64 2.54 9.09
C PHE A 267 -13.75 1.83 8.34
N TYR A 268 -14.99 2.16 8.68
CA TYR A 268 -16.19 1.72 7.99
C TYR A 268 -16.74 2.89 7.19
N MET A 269 -16.80 2.76 5.88
CA MET A 269 -17.03 3.86 4.96
C MET A 269 -18.17 3.54 4.02
N SER A 270 -19.12 4.45 3.86
CA SER A 270 -20.09 4.41 2.76
C SER A 270 -19.95 5.68 1.93
N PHE A 271 -19.84 5.51 0.63
CA PHE A 271 -19.58 6.61 -0.31
C PHE A 271 -20.20 6.31 -1.67
N LYS A 272 -20.47 7.37 -2.43
CA LYS A 272 -20.90 7.27 -3.82
C LYS A 272 -19.77 7.64 -4.75
N VAL A 273 -19.64 6.90 -5.84
CA VAL A 273 -18.57 7.09 -6.85
C VAL A 273 -19.11 7.91 -8.02
N GLY A 274 -18.89 9.22 -8.06
CA GLY A 274 -19.43 10.09 -9.11
C GLY A 274 -20.92 9.87 -9.38
N GLU A 275 -21.29 9.63 -10.65
CA GLU A 275 -22.67 9.25 -11.06
C GLU A 275 -22.96 7.74 -10.93
N GLY A 276 -22.01 6.96 -10.44
CA GLY A 276 -22.07 5.51 -10.31
C GLY A 276 -22.77 5.01 -9.03
N PRO A 277 -22.55 3.74 -8.67
CA PRO A 277 -23.25 3.08 -7.57
C PRO A 277 -22.79 3.58 -6.19
N ASP A 278 -23.61 3.28 -5.19
CA ASP A 278 -23.21 3.38 -3.80
C ASP A 278 -22.28 2.24 -3.43
N CYS A 279 -21.28 2.55 -2.62
CA CYS A 279 -20.24 1.62 -2.21
C CYS A 279 -20.08 1.64 -0.69
N ARG A 280 -19.73 0.47 -0.15
CA ARG A 280 -19.34 0.29 1.24
C ARG A 280 -17.94 -0.31 1.28
N GLY A 281 -17.07 0.27 2.09
CA GLY A 281 -15.67 -0.13 2.22
C GLY A 281 -15.27 -0.26 3.68
N ILE A 282 -14.47 -1.27 3.98
CA ILE A 282 -13.77 -1.38 5.26
C ILE A 282 -12.28 -1.27 4.99
N VAL A 283 -11.61 -0.39 5.72
CA VAL A 283 -10.15 -0.25 5.71
C VAL A 283 -9.63 -0.43 7.11
N ARG A 284 -8.76 -1.42 7.34
CA ARG A 284 -8.00 -1.53 8.58
C ARG A 284 -6.63 -0.92 8.36
N LYS A 285 -6.29 0.07 9.19
CA LYS A 285 -4.98 0.69 9.24
C LYS A 285 -4.22 0.16 10.43
N THR A 286 -2.99 -0.28 10.23
CA THR A 286 -2.07 -0.66 11.30
C THR A 286 -0.67 -0.07 11.10
N SER A 287 0.07 0.05 12.19
CA SER A 287 1.48 0.39 12.21
C SER A 287 2.21 -0.51 13.21
N ASP A 288 3.40 -0.96 12.85
CA ASP A 288 4.29 -1.75 13.72
C ASP A 288 5.21 -0.86 14.58
N GLY A 289 5.01 0.47 14.53
CA GLY A 289 5.78 1.48 15.26
C GLY A 289 7.10 1.87 14.59
N ARG A 290 7.46 1.30 13.44
CA ARG A 290 8.66 1.66 12.70
C ARG A 290 8.40 2.85 11.78
N THR A 291 9.43 3.65 11.55
CA THR A 291 9.34 4.81 10.65
C THR A 291 9.04 4.36 9.22
N GLY A 292 8.07 5.02 8.59
CA GLY A 292 7.62 4.71 7.23
C GLY A 292 6.74 3.46 7.13
N HIS A 293 6.40 2.80 8.25
CA HIS A 293 5.61 1.57 8.27
C HIS A 293 4.14 1.81 8.61
N MET A 294 3.30 1.63 7.59
CA MET A 294 1.84 1.63 7.69
C MET A 294 1.28 0.55 6.76
N CYS A 295 0.34 -0.24 7.26
CA CYS A 295 -0.39 -1.24 6.50
C CYS A 295 -1.85 -0.81 6.35
N LEU A 296 -2.38 -0.91 5.14
CA LEU A 296 -3.79 -0.72 4.81
C LEU A 296 -4.35 -2.01 4.23
N GLU A 297 -5.19 -2.69 5.00
CA GLU A 297 -5.99 -3.81 4.53
C GLU A 297 -7.37 -3.29 4.11
N ALA A 298 -7.78 -3.54 2.88
CA ALA A 298 -9.01 -2.98 2.33
C ALA A 298 -9.93 -4.04 1.71
N ARG A 299 -11.23 -3.80 1.83
CA ARG A 299 -12.29 -4.59 1.19
C ARG A 299 -13.47 -3.68 0.86
N CYS A 300 -14.08 -3.89 -0.30
CA CYS A 300 -15.25 -3.11 -0.74
C CYS A 300 -16.39 -4.01 -1.21
N TRP A 301 -17.59 -3.43 -1.19
CA TRP A 301 -18.83 -3.97 -1.74
C TRP A 301 -19.55 -2.87 -2.50
N ILE A 302 -20.15 -3.23 -3.64
CA ILE A 302 -20.99 -2.35 -4.44
C ILE A 302 -22.44 -2.67 -4.11
N ASP A 303 -23.17 -1.66 -3.64
CA ASP A 303 -24.59 -1.78 -3.39
C ASP A 303 -25.32 -1.74 -4.75
N LYS A 304 -26.16 -2.76 -4.99
CA LYS A 304 -26.90 -2.95 -6.24
C LYS A 304 -28.27 -2.30 -6.19
#